data_AF-A0A3B1C5Z7-F1
#
_entry.id   AF-A0A3B1C5Z7-F1
#
_cell.length_a   1.000
_cell.length_b   1.000
_cell.length_c   1.000
_cell.angle_alpha   90.00
_cell.angle_beta   90.00
_cell.angle_gamma   90.00
#
_symmetry.space_group_name_H-M   'P 1'
#
loop_
_entity.id
_entity.type
_entity.pdbx_description
1 polymer ?
#
loop_
_entity_poly.entity_id
_entity_poly.type
_entity_poly.pdbx_seq_one_letter_code
_entity_poly.pdbx_strand_id
1 'polypeptide(L)'
;MLETETLNSLLKELGYKNIEDAAIKQVELTLLSKISKYKAEDAFFRKKYKNDFESFINRNEITEDEDFDIEDDLMDWKFAVEAMNKYEKQYHQLIS
;
A
#
# COMPACT_ATOMS: atom_id res chain seq x y z
N MET A 1 12.38 28.95 12.13
CA MET A 1 11.74 28.76 10.82
C MET A 1 12.88 28.78 9.81
N LEU A 2 13.08 27.73 9.01
CA LEU A 2 14.06 27.82 7.93
C LEU A 2 13.59 28.91 6.97
N GLU A 3 14.46 29.84 6.61
CA GLU A 3 14.15 30.85 5.60
C GLU A 3 13.87 30.14 4.26
N THR A 4 12.84 30.59 3.54
CA THR A 4 12.39 29.99 2.27
C THR A 4 13.53 29.84 1.26
N GLU A 5 14.50 30.75 1.27
CA GLU A 5 15.70 30.68 0.42
C GLU A 5 16.61 29.50 0.79
N THR A 6 16.80 29.26 2.09
CA THR A 6 17.62 28.13 2.58
C THR A 6 16.98 26.80 2.17
N LEU A 7 15.64 26.67 2.34
CA LEU A 7 14.91 25.47 1.94
C LEU A 7 15.07 25.20 0.43
N ASN A 8 14.93 26.23 -0.40
CA ASN A 8 15.08 26.08 -1.85
C ASN A 8 16.51 25.68 -2.27
N SER A 9 17.55 26.17 -1.58
CA SER A 9 18.93 25.75 -1.85
C SER A 9 19.12 24.26 -1.52
N LEU A 10 18.68 23.85 -0.33
CA LEU A 10 18.79 22.46 0.13
C LEU A 10 18.03 21.51 -0.80
N LEU A 11 16.83 21.87 -1.23
CA LEU A 11 16.05 21.06 -2.17
C LEU A 11 16.80 20.88 -3.50
N LYS A 12 17.42 21.93 -4.03
CA LYS A 12 18.23 21.84 -5.26
C LYS A 12 19.48 20.98 -5.08
N GLU A 13 20.17 21.10 -3.95
CA GLU A 13 21.33 20.26 -3.62
C GLU A 13 20.95 18.78 -3.54
N LEU A 14 19.73 18.48 -3.07
CA LEU A 14 19.15 17.14 -3.03
C LEU A 14 18.58 16.68 -4.39
N GLY A 15 18.69 17.50 -5.44
CA GLY A 15 18.25 17.18 -6.80
C GLY A 15 16.78 17.49 -7.10
N TYR A 16 16.05 18.13 -6.18
CA TYR A 16 14.67 18.57 -6.40
C TYR A 16 14.63 19.95 -7.07
N LYS A 17 13.65 20.14 -7.96
CA LYS A 17 13.48 21.42 -8.67
C LYS A 17 12.95 22.52 -7.76
N ASN A 18 11.98 22.17 -6.91
CA ASN A 18 11.28 23.04 -5.98
C ASN A 18 10.56 22.20 -4.91
N ILE A 19 9.84 22.86 -4.00
CA ILE A 19 9.08 22.19 -2.94
C ILE A 19 7.96 21.29 -3.46
N GLU A 20 7.36 21.64 -4.60
CA GLU A 20 6.29 20.86 -5.22
C GLU A 20 6.83 19.53 -5.77
N ASP A 21 7.96 19.55 -6.47
CA ASP A 21 8.67 18.37 -6.96
C ASP A 21 9.10 17.45 -5.80
N ALA A 22 9.63 18.03 -4.72
CA ALA A 22 9.97 17.29 -3.51
C ALA A 22 8.73 16.65 -2.85
N ALA A 23 7.62 17.37 -2.77
CA ALA A 23 6.37 16.86 -2.22
C ALA A 23 5.79 15.72 -3.08
N ILE A 24 5.78 15.87 -4.41
CA ILE A 24 5.34 14.82 -5.34
C ILE A 24 6.17 13.56 -5.15
N LYS A 25 7.50 13.69 -5.10
CA LYS A 25 8.43 12.56 -4.89
C LYS A 25 8.22 11.89 -3.53
N GLN A 26 7.95 12.66 -2.49
CA GLN A 26 7.66 12.11 -1.16
C GLN A 26 6.32 11.36 -1.14
N VAL A 27 5.29 11.88 -1.80
CA VAL A 27 3.99 11.18 -1.94
C VAL A 27 4.17 9.90 -2.74
N GLU A 28 4.90 9.96 -3.87
CA GLU A 28 5.22 8.80 -4.72
C GLU A 28 5.89 7.69 -3.91
N LEU A 29 6.97 8.02 -3.19
CA LEU A 29 7.71 7.08 -2.34
C LEU A 29 6.82 6.47 -1.25
N THR A 30 5.96 7.29 -0.64
CA THR A 30 5.04 6.84 0.41
C THR A 30 4.02 5.85 -0.15
N LEU A 31 3.41 6.14 -1.31
CA LEU A 31 2.45 5.26 -1.95
C LEU A 31 3.10 3.93 -2.34
N LEU A 32 4.27 3.97 -2.98
CA LEU A 32 5.01 2.77 -3.38
C LEU A 32 5.41 1.92 -2.16
N SER A 33 5.84 2.54 -1.07
CA SER A 33 6.15 1.84 0.19
C SER A 33 4.92 1.12 0.75
N LYS A 34 3.75 1.79 0.77
CA LYS A 34 2.49 1.17 1.23
C LYS A 34 2.06 0.03 0.32
N ILE A 35 2.12 0.21 -1.00
CA ILE A 35 1.81 -0.85 -1.98
C ILE A 35 2.73 -2.05 -1.74
N SER A 36 4.04 -1.83 -1.60
CA SER A 36 5.00 -2.91 -1.35
C SER A 36 4.71 -3.67 -0.06
N LYS A 37 4.32 -2.96 1.02
CA LYS A 37 3.93 -3.58 2.28
C LYS A 37 2.73 -4.52 2.08
N TYR A 38 1.64 -4.03 1.51
CA TYR A 38 0.41 -4.83 1.36
C TYR A 38 0.55 -5.94 0.32
N LYS A 39 1.41 -5.78 -0.70
CA LYS A 39 1.81 -6.88 -1.59
C LYS A 39 2.51 -8.02 -0.84
N ALA A 40 3.35 -7.70 0.14
CA ALA A 40 4.00 -8.71 0.95
C ALA A 40 3.01 -9.43 1.88
N GLU A 41 2.04 -8.71 2.44
CA GLU A 41 0.96 -9.29 3.26
C GLU A 41 0.04 -10.20 2.42
N ASP A 42 -0.39 -9.76 1.23
CA ASP A 42 -1.13 -10.61 0.28
C ASP A 42 -0.34 -11.87 -0.09
N ALA A 43 0.95 -11.74 -0.40
CA ALA A 43 1.82 -12.88 -0.71
C ALA A 43 1.98 -13.85 0.47
N PHE A 44 2.00 -13.35 1.72
CA PHE A 44 2.04 -14.17 2.91
C PHE A 44 0.80 -15.06 3.02
N PHE A 45 -0.40 -14.49 2.89
CA PHE A 45 -1.64 -15.26 2.98
C PHE A 45 -1.84 -16.22 1.81
N ARG A 46 -1.47 -15.80 0.58
CA ARG A 46 -1.45 -16.72 -0.58
C ARG A 46 -0.59 -17.94 -0.32
N LYS A 47 0.56 -17.76 0.34
CA LYS A 47 1.44 -18.86 0.71
C LYS A 47 0.84 -19.71 1.84
N LYS A 48 0.26 -19.09 2.86
CA LYS A 48 -0.37 -19.77 4.02
C LYS A 48 -1.51 -20.70 3.55
N TYR A 49 -2.36 -20.22 2.65
CA TYR A 49 -3.55 -20.93 2.20
C TYR A 49 -3.42 -21.63 0.85
N LYS A 50 -2.30 -21.42 0.13
CA LYS A 50 -2.03 -21.96 -1.21
C LYS A 50 -3.11 -21.63 -2.24
N ASN A 51 -3.80 -20.50 -2.06
CA ASN A 51 -4.89 -20.00 -2.89
C ASN A 51 -4.70 -18.51 -3.15
N ASP A 52 -5.38 -17.97 -4.17
CA ASP A 52 -5.60 -16.52 -4.27
C ASP A 52 -6.73 -16.05 -3.33
N PHE A 53 -6.77 -14.73 -3.11
CA PHE A 53 -7.69 -14.09 -2.19
C PHE A 53 -9.17 -14.35 -2.55
N GLU A 54 -9.53 -14.21 -3.83
CA GLU A 54 -10.89 -14.43 -4.31
C GLU A 54 -11.35 -15.87 -4.08
N SER A 55 -10.50 -16.84 -4.42
CA SER A 55 -10.75 -18.26 -4.18
C SER A 55 -10.85 -18.60 -2.69
N PHE A 56 -10.12 -17.89 -1.85
CA PHE A 56 -10.14 -18.07 -0.41
C PHE A 56 -11.43 -17.50 0.22
N ILE A 57 -11.86 -16.28 -0.16
CA ILE A 57 -13.16 -15.72 0.25
C ILE A 57 -14.29 -16.67 -0.10
N ASN A 58 -14.40 -17.04 -1.38
CA ASN A 58 -15.52 -17.84 -1.87
C ASN A 58 -15.62 -19.19 -1.16
N ARG A 59 -14.50 -19.76 -0.72
CA ARG A 59 -14.50 -21.03 0.02
C ARG A 59 -15.03 -20.87 1.45
N ASN A 60 -14.63 -19.81 2.15
CA ASN A 60 -14.97 -19.63 3.57
C ASN A 60 -16.36 -18.99 3.76
N GLU A 61 -16.92 -18.29 2.77
CA GLU A 61 -18.32 -17.82 2.81
C GLU A 61 -19.35 -18.97 2.72
N ILE A 62 -18.93 -20.17 2.31
CA ILE A 62 -19.80 -21.34 2.09
C ILE A 62 -19.77 -22.31 3.30
N THR A 63 -18.81 -22.18 4.20
CA THR A 63 -18.64 -23.08 5.36
C THR A 63 -19.35 -22.56 6.60
N GLU A 64 -20.17 -23.41 7.25
CA GLU A 64 -20.87 -23.10 8.51
C GLU A 64 -20.00 -23.30 9.77
N ASP A 65 -18.78 -23.81 9.62
CA ASP A 65 -17.85 -24.02 10.74
C ASP A 65 -17.06 -22.73 11.03
N GLU A 66 -17.31 -22.13 12.19
CA GLU A 66 -16.58 -20.95 12.70
C GLU A 66 -15.16 -21.35 13.12
N ASP A 67 -14.18 -20.99 12.30
CA ASP A 67 -12.75 -21.02 12.66
C ASP A 67 -12.27 -19.58 12.82
N PHE A 68 -12.18 -19.12 14.07
CA PHE A 68 -11.79 -17.76 14.42
C PHE A 68 -10.42 -17.36 13.85
N ASP A 69 -9.47 -18.30 13.72
CA ASP A 69 -8.16 -18.00 13.14
C ASP A 69 -8.31 -17.70 11.64
N ILE A 70 -9.15 -18.45 10.93
CA ILE A 70 -9.45 -18.22 9.51
C ILE A 70 -10.18 -16.89 9.31
N GLU A 71 -11.12 -16.54 10.19
CA GLU A 71 -11.83 -15.27 10.14
C GLU A 71 -10.90 -14.08 10.35
N ASP A 72 -10.02 -14.15 11.35
CA ASP A 72 -9.02 -13.11 11.63
C ASP A 72 -8.06 -12.93 10.44
N ASP A 73 -7.51 -14.04 9.94
CA ASP A 73 -6.64 -14.01 8.76
C ASP A 73 -7.38 -13.48 7.52
N LEU A 74 -8.67 -13.79 7.35
CA LEU A 74 -9.47 -13.31 6.24
C LEU A 74 -9.69 -11.80 6.33
N MET A 75 -9.98 -11.28 7.53
CA MET A 75 -10.13 -9.84 7.77
C MET A 75 -8.84 -9.09 7.46
N ASP A 76 -7.70 -9.59 7.94
CA ASP A 76 -6.38 -9.00 7.70
C ASP A 76 -6.01 -9.03 6.21
N TRP A 77 -6.25 -10.16 5.54
CA TRP A 77 -5.96 -10.30 4.11
C TRP A 77 -6.85 -9.37 3.27
N LYS A 78 -8.14 -9.28 3.60
CA LYS A 78 -9.07 -8.36 2.94
C LYS A 78 -8.63 -6.92 3.09
N PHE A 79 -8.26 -6.51 4.30
CA PHE A 79 -7.73 -5.18 4.53
C PHE A 79 -6.49 -4.91 3.67
N ALA A 80 -5.55 -5.85 3.60
CA ALA A 80 -4.34 -5.70 2.81
C ALA A 80 -4.65 -5.51 1.30
N VAL A 81 -5.53 -6.32 0.73
CA VAL A 81 -5.93 -6.24 -0.68
C VAL A 81 -6.64 -4.92 -0.99
N GLU A 82 -7.62 -4.52 -0.16
CA GLU A 82 -8.35 -3.27 -0.35
C GLU A 82 -7.44 -2.04 -0.20
N ALA A 83 -6.56 -2.05 0.80
CA ALA A 83 -5.59 -0.99 1.02
C ALA A 83 -4.61 -0.88 -0.15
N MET A 84 -4.07 -2.00 -0.63
CA MET A 84 -3.21 -2.05 -1.81
C MET A 84 -3.90 -1.43 -3.02
N ASN A 85 -5.11 -1.89 -3.36
CA ASN A 85 -5.89 -1.40 -4.51
C ASN A 85 -6.14 0.11 -4.41
N LYS A 86 -6.45 0.61 -3.21
CA LYS A 86 -6.62 2.04 -2.97
C LYS A 86 -5.33 2.83 -3.23
N TYR A 87 -4.19 2.38 -2.72
CA TYR A 87 -2.92 3.07 -2.92
C TYR A 87 -2.44 2.98 -4.37
N GLU A 88 -2.64 1.85 -5.04
CA GLU A 88 -2.36 1.73 -6.48
C GLU A 88 -3.20 2.72 -7.28
N LYS A 89 -4.49 2.88 -6.99
CA LYS A 89 -5.34 3.90 -7.63
C LYS A 89 -4.80 5.32 -7.42
N GLN A 90 -4.38 5.65 -6.19
CA GLN A 90 -3.80 6.97 -5.87
C GLN A 90 -2.46 7.19 -6.58
N TYR A 91 -1.62 6.16 -6.67
CA TYR A 91 -0.35 6.21 -7.39
C TYR A 91 -0.57 6.47 -8.88
N HIS A 92 -1.51 5.77 -9.51
CA HIS A 92 -1.88 6.02 -10.90
C HIS A 92 -2.41 7.44 -11.13
N GLN A 93 -3.17 8.00 -10.18
CA GLN A 93 -3.63 9.40 -10.25
C GLN A 93 -2.48 10.41 -10.14
N LEU A 94 -1.44 10.10 -9.37
CA LEU A 94 -0.28 10.99 -9.18
C LEU A 94 0.61 11.07 -10.44
N ILE A 95 0.73 9.96 -11.17
CA ILE A 95 1.61 9.86 -12.34
C ILE A 95 0.90 10.08 -13.69
N SER A 96 -0.43 10.20 -13.67
CA SER A 96 -1.27 10.47 -14.85
C SER A 96 -1.23 11.93 -15.25
#